data_AF-A0A955P8B6-F1
#
_entry.id   AF-A0A955P8B6-F1
#
_cell.length_a   1.000
_cell.length_b   1.000
_cell.length_c   1.000
_cell.angle_alpha   90.00
_cell.angle_beta   90.00
_cell.angle_gamma   90.00
#
_symmetry.space_group_name_H-M   'P 1'
#
loop_
_entity.id
_entity.type
_entity.pdbx_description
1 polymer ?
#
loop_
_entity_poly.entity_id
_entity_poly.type
_entity_poly.pdbx_seq_one_letter_code
_entity_poly.pdbx_strand_id
1 'polypeptide(L)'
;MPEQTGWLFDYYPMGPEMVFWLIPDGGEDRLRLVSPYAPSCYVETKDQKKLDRFLVSLSKTTAFVPVGKTERKDFWTGKDRELFELKVVNLDRAYQEINQLYRKHPDLSYYDCDIPFEQFFGYKHNLFPSVRCRFRYEGENLLECEPLEETGDTNYPAMPLRVAQLHGEAYLDPRRASLHYLALQMGDA
;
A
#
# COMPACT_ATOMS: atom_id res chain seq x y z
N MET A 1 5.59 19.89 16.67
CA MET A 1 5.62 18.87 15.60
C MET A 1 7.05 18.39 15.46
N PRO A 2 7.38 17.18 15.91
CA PRO A 2 8.70 16.60 15.71
C PRO A 2 8.99 16.38 14.22
N GLU A 3 10.19 16.79 13.80
CA GLU A 3 10.85 16.36 12.57
C GLU A 3 12.01 15.46 12.97
N GLN A 4 12.13 14.30 12.33
CA GLN A 4 13.16 13.30 12.62
C GLN A 4 13.67 12.68 11.32
N THR A 5 14.85 12.09 11.41
CA THR A 5 15.44 11.25 10.38
C THR A 5 15.52 9.81 10.86
N GLY A 6 15.51 8.86 9.95
CA GLY A 6 15.54 7.44 10.27
C GLY A 6 15.27 6.55 9.06
N TRP A 7 14.87 5.32 9.29
CA TRP A 7 14.57 4.36 8.23
C TRP A 7 13.09 3.99 8.18
N LEU A 8 12.56 3.84 6.97
CA LEU A 8 11.28 3.20 6.72
C LEU A 8 11.45 1.67 6.76
N PHE A 9 11.01 1.05 7.85
CA PHE A 9 11.11 -0.39 8.03
C PHE A 9 10.07 -1.14 7.19
N ASP A 10 8.82 -0.72 7.30
CA ASP A 10 7.70 -1.33 6.59
C ASP A 10 6.54 -0.33 6.47
N TYR A 11 5.64 -0.56 5.51
CA TYR A 11 4.41 0.20 5.36
C TYR A 11 3.36 -0.61 4.59
N TYR A 12 2.11 -0.52 5.04
CA TYR A 12 1.02 -1.33 4.50
C TYR A 12 -0.34 -0.65 4.67
N PRO A 13 -1.33 -0.96 3.82
CA PRO A 13 -2.68 -0.43 3.96
C PRO A 13 -3.40 -1.02 5.18
N MET A 14 -4.20 -0.21 5.87
CA MET A 14 -5.11 -0.64 6.93
C MET A 14 -6.34 0.26 6.94
N GLY A 15 -7.50 -0.27 6.54
CA GLY A 15 -8.73 0.52 6.45
C GLY A 15 -8.60 1.68 5.45
N PRO A 16 -8.79 2.95 5.85
CA PRO A 16 -8.64 4.12 4.99
C PRO A 16 -7.22 4.74 5.02
N GLU A 17 -6.26 4.09 5.67
CA GLU A 17 -4.93 4.65 5.96
C GLU A 17 -3.81 3.75 5.43
N MET A 18 -2.64 4.35 5.21
CA MET A 18 -1.36 3.65 5.20
C MET A 18 -0.76 3.70 6.59
N VAL A 19 -0.29 2.55 7.07
CA VAL A 19 0.50 2.42 8.31
C VAL A 19 1.97 2.43 7.94
N PHE A 20 2.79 3.12 8.74
CA PHE A 20 4.23 3.22 8.58
C PHE A 20 4.93 2.77 9.85
N TRP A 21 5.92 1.90 9.70
CA TRP A 21 6.86 1.54 10.75
C TRP A 21 8.19 2.23 10.46
N LEU A 22 8.57 3.15 11.34
CA LEU A 22 9.78 3.96 11.22
C LEU A 22 10.74 3.65 12.36
N ILE A 23 12.03 3.72 12.04
CA ILE A 23 13.14 3.57 12.97
C ILE A 23 13.88 4.91 13.03
N PRO A 24 13.61 5.78 14.01
CA PRO A 24 14.35 7.03 14.18
C PRO A 24 15.86 6.81 14.35
N ASP A 25 16.64 7.81 13.97
CA ASP A 25 18.06 7.91 14.27
C ASP A 25 18.26 7.77 15.79
N GLY A 26 19.05 6.76 16.20
CA GLY A 26 19.20 6.33 17.60
C GLY A 26 18.67 4.93 17.88
N GLY A 27 17.71 4.43 17.08
CA GLY A 27 17.36 3.01 17.03
C GLY A 27 16.77 2.41 18.31
N GLU A 28 16.49 3.18 19.35
CA GLU A 28 15.86 2.69 20.59
C GLU A 28 14.34 2.65 20.49
N ASP A 29 13.75 3.74 19.99
CA ASP A 29 12.31 3.85 19.76
C ASP A 29 11.93 3.36 18.36
N ARG A 30 10.71 2.82 18.23
CA ARG A 30 10.10 2.44 16.95
C ARG A 30 8.77 3.16 16.85
N LEU A 31 8.55 3.85 15.74
CA LEU A 31 7.33 4.63 15.56
C LEU A 31 6.39 3.88 14.64
N ARG A 32 5.15 3.72 15.09
CA ARG A 32 4.02 3.33 14.25
C ARG A 32 3.19 4.57 13.97
N LEU A 33 3.20 5.04 12.73
CA LEU A 33 2.44 6.20 12.30
C LEU A 33 1.42 5.82 11.23
N VAL A 34 0.43 6.67 11.00
CA VAL A 34 -0.61 6.49 9.99
C VAL A 34 -0.76 7.72 9.13
N SER A 35 -1.18 7.54 7.87
CA SER A 35 -1.55 8.64 6.98
C SER A 35 -2.75 8.25 6.14
N PRO A 36 -3.79 9.10 6.01
CA PRO A 36 -4.92 8.81 5.12
C PRO A 36 -4.46 8.53 3.69
N TYR A 37 -5.00 7.49 3.07
CA TYR A 37 -4.60 7.12 1.71
C TYR A 37 -5.80 6.71 0.87
N ALA A 38 -6.02 7.48 -0.19
CA ALA A 38 -7.09 7.25 -1.16
C ALA A 38 -6.52 7.23 -2.59
N PRO A 39 -5.88 6.11 -3.01
CA PRO A 39 -5.38 5.96 -4.37
C PRO A 39 -6.53 5.99 -5.38
N SER A 40 -6.18 6.26 -6.63
CA SER A 40 -7.14 6.23 -7.74
C SER A 40 -6.96 4.95 -8.54
N CYS A 41 -8.07 4.39 -8.99
CA CYS A 41 -8.09 3.43 -10.08
C CYS A 41 -9.05 3.91 -11.17
N TYR A 42 -9.01 3.30 -12.34
CA TYR A 42 -9.70 3.82 -13.52
C TYR A 42 -10.44 2.76 -14.30
N VAL A 43 -11.53 3.20 -14.93
CA VAL A 43 -12.34 2.37 -15.82
C VAL A 43 -12.54 3.10 -17.15
N GLU A 44 -12.42 2.39 -18.27
CA GLU A 44 -12.62 2.93 -19.61
C GLU A 44 -13.76 2.21 -20.33
N THR A 45 -14.63 3.00 -20.96
CA THR A 45 -15.62 2.55 -21.94
C THR A 45 -16.04 3.70 -22.83
N LYS A 46 -16.30 3.41 -24.11
CA LYS A 46 -16.88 4.36 -25.06
C LYS A 46 -18.41 4.34 -25.07
N ASP A 47 -19.03 3.37 -24.38
CA ASP A 47 -20.48 3.21 -24.31
C ASP A 47 -21.02 3.76 -22.99
N GLN A 48 -21.75 4.88 -23.07
CA GLN A 48 -22.37 5.54 -21.93
C GLN A 48 -23.33 4.61 -21.17
N LYS A 49 -24.08 3.74 -21.87
CA LYS A 49 -25.00 2.81 -21.20
C LYS A 49 -24.27 1.76 -20.37
N LYS A 50 -23.05 1.37 -20.77
CA LYS A 50 -22.20 0.48 -19.96
C LYS A 50 -21.71 1.21 -18.72
N LEU A 51 -21.26 2.45 -18.87
CA LEU A 51 -20.83 3.28 -17.74
C LEU A 51 -21.96 3.48 -16.73
N ASP A 52 -23.18 3.78 -17.17
CA ASP A 52 -24.32 3.95 -16.27
C ASP A 52 -24.63 2.68 -15.46
N ARG A 53 -24.59 1.50 -16.11
CA ARG A 53 -24.77 0.20 -15.42
C ARG A 53 -23.64 -0.10 -14.44
N PHE A 54 -22.41 0.27 -14.79
CA PHE A 54 -21.26 0.16 -13.91
C PHE A 54 -21.46 1.02 -12.67
N LEU A 55 -21.84 2.29 -12.80
CA LEU A 55 -22.07 3.21 -11.69
C LEU A 55 -23.20 2.74 -10.75
N VAL A 56 -24.25 2.11 -11.29
CA VAL A 56 -25.30 1.46 -10.48
C VAL A 56 -24.77 0.26 -9.69
N SER A 57 -23.77 -0.43 -10.20
CA SER A 57 -23.13 -1.54 -9.46
C SER A 57 -22.13 -1.01 -8.44
N LEU A 58 -21.39 0.04 -8.80
CA LEU A 58 -20.43 0.75 -7.95
C LEU A 58 -21.10 1.35 -6.72
N SER A 59 -22.31 1.90 -6.84
CA SER A 59 -23.04 2.49 -5.70
C SER A 59 -23.41 1.48 -4.61
N LYS A 60 -23.26 0.18 -4.87
CA LYS A 60 -23.45 -0.91 -3.90
C LYS A 60 -22.14 -1.35 -3.23
N THR A 61 -21.02 -0.77 -3.63
CA THR A 61 -19.69 -1.02 -3.07
C THR A 61 -19.41 -0.05 -1.93
N THR A 62 -18.45 -0.39 -1.07
CA THR A 62 -18.04 0.45 0.07
C THR A 62 -16.59 0.92 -0.06
N ALA A 63 -15.82 0.33 -0.97
CA ALA A 63 -14.42 0.64 -1.19
C ALA A 63 -14.17 1.76 -2.18
N PHE A 64 -15.15 2.17 -2.98
CA PHE A 64 -14.95 3.11 -4.08
C PHE A 64 -15.91 4.30 -4.05
N VAL A 65 -15.37 5.48 -4.34
CA VAL A 65 -16.14 6.70 -4.59
C VAL A 65 -15.90 7.15 -6.02
N PRO A 66 -16.95 7.33 -6.85
CA PRO A 66 -16.78 7.87 -8.19
C PRO A 66 -16.34 9.33 -8.14
N VAL A 67 -15.32 9.70 -8.91
CA VAL A 67 -14.86 11.09 -9.06
C VAL A 67 -15.45 11.72 -10.31
N GLY A 68 -15.31 11.05 -11.45
CA GLY A 68 -15.77 11.55 -12.75
C GLY A 68 -14.82 11.21 -13.88
N LYS A 69 -15.09 11.78 -15.06
CA LYS A 69 -14.20 11.67 -16.21
C LYS A 69 -12.88 12.41 -15.97
N THR A 70 -11.79 11.84 -16.43
CA THR A 70 -10.45 12.41 -16.35
C THR A 70 -9.61 11.99 -17.54
N GLU A 71 -8.51 12.69 -17.79
CA GLU A 71 -7.53 12.30 -18.81
C GLU A 71 -6.26 11.80 -18.13
N ARG A 72 -5.71 10.68 -18.65
CA ARG A 72 -4.41 10.13 -18.23
C ARG A 72 -3.61 9.70 -19.44
N LYS A 73 -2.29 9.72 -19.31
CA LYS A 73 -1.40 9.18 -20.34
C LYS A 73 -1.37 7.67 -20.26
N ASP A 74 -1.59 7.02 -21.38
CA ASP A 74 -1.34 5.61 -21.57
C ASP A 74 0.16 5.32 -21.49
N PHE A 75 0.54 4.40 -20.61
CA PHE A 75 1.94 4.07 -20.36
C PHE A 75 2.69 3.59 -21.61
N TRP A 76 2.02 2.84 -22.49
CA TRP A 76 2.66 2.21 -23.65
C TRP A 76 2.81 3.13 -24.85
N THR A 77 1.80 3.97 -25.08
CA THR A 77 1.71 4.81 -26.28
C THR A 77 2.06 6.27 -26.01
N GLY A 78 2.07 6.68 -24.74
CA GLY A 78 2.27 8.07 -24.31
C GLY A 78 1.12 9.02 -24.67
N LYS A 79 0.01 8.50 -25.22
CA LYS A 79 -1.15 9.27 -25.65
C LYS A 79 -2.15 9.44 -24.51
N ASP A 80 -2.88 10.54 -24.55
CA ASP A 80 -3.95 10.78 -23.59
C ASP A 80 -5.14 9.83 -23.85
N ARG A 81 -5.75 9.36 -22.75
CA ARG A 81 -6.95 8.54 -22.71
C ARG A 81 -7.96 9.18 -21.78
N GLU A 82 -9.22 9.25 -22.23
CA GLU A 82 -10.35 9.59 -21.38
C GLU A 82 -10.75 8.36 -20.55
N LEU A 83 -10.72 8.51 -19.23
CA LEU A 83 -11.02 7.46 -18.25
C LEU A 83 -12.09 7.95 -17.26
N PHE A 84 -12.72 7.04 -16.55
CA PHE A 84 -13.54 7.35 -15.38
C PHE A 84 -12.75 7.00 -14.11
N GLU A 85 -12.49 7.99 -13.27
CA GLU A 85 -11.72 7.86 -12.04
C GLU A 85 -12.57 7.43 -10.85
N LEU A 86 -12.05 6.49 -10.08
CA LEU A 86 -12.58 6.00 -8.82
C LEU A 86 -11.54 6.24 -7.73
N LYS A 87 -11.94 6.83 -6.61
CA LYS A 87 -11.12 6.88 -5.39
C LYS A 87 -11.36 5.63 -4.56
N VAL A 88 -10.29 4.97 -4.16
CA VAL A 88 -10.33 3.87 -3.21
C VAL A 88 -10.36 4.44 -1.80
N VAL A 89 -11.46 4.26 -1.07
CA VAL A 89 -11.67 4.82 0.28
C VAL A 89 -11.67 3.76 1.38
N ASN A 90 -11.70 2.48 1.01
CA ASN A 90 -11.51 1.36 1.93
C ASN A 90 -10.58 0.34 1.27
N LEU A 91 -9.31 0.34 1.68
CA LEU A 91 -8.26 -0.45 1.07
C LEU A 91 -8.46 -1.95 1.33
N ASP A 92 -8.96 -2.31 2.52
CA ASP A 92 -9.19 -3.71 2.93
C ASP A 92 -10.21 -4.43 2.03
N ARG A 93 -11.19 -3.69 1.49
CA ARG A 93 -12.27 -4.25 0.66
C ARG A 93 -12.05 -4.09 -0.83
N ALA A 94 -11.14 -3.21 -1.23
CA ALA A 94 -10.98 -2.78 -2.62
C ALA A 94 -10.75 -3.94 -3.58
N TYR A 95 -9.79 -4.84 -3.30
CA TYR A 95 -9.53 -6.00 -4.17
C TYR A 95 -10.73 -6.94 -4.29
N GLN A 96 -11.44 -7.18 -3.21
CA GLN A 96 -12.61 -8.05 -3.23
C GLN A 96 -13.74 -7.41 -4.08
N GLU A 97 -14.02 -6.13 -3.86
CA GLU A 97 -15.12 -5.43 -4.51
C GLU A 97 -14.83 -5.13 -5.99
N ILE A 98 -13.59 -4.77 -6.35
CA ILE A 98 -13.22 -4.57 -7.76
C ILE A 98 -13.28 -5.87 -8.56
N ASN A 99 -12.90 -7.00 -7.96
CA ASN A 99 -13.05 -8.31 -8.59
C ASN A 99 -14.52 -8.67 -8.82
N GLN A 100 -15.43 -8.28 -7.92
CA GLN A 100 -16.87 -8.46 -8.13
C GLN A 100 -17.40 -7.56 -9.26
N LEU A 101 -16.92 -6.31 -9.34
CA LEU A 101 -17.27 -5.39 -10.41
C LEU A 101 -16.78 -5.91 -11.77
N TYR A 102 -15.51 -6.36 -11.85
CA TYR A 102 -14.93 -6.95 -13.05
C TYR A 102 -15.74 -8.15 -13.56
N ARG A 103 -16.17 -9.05 -12.67
CA ARG A 103 -17.03 -10.19 -13.06
C ARG A 103 -18.40 -9.77 -13.59
N LYS A 104 -18.95 -8.66 -13.11
CA LYS A 104 -20.27 -8.14 -13.54
C LYS A 104 -20.18 -7.33 -14.83
N HIS A 105 -19.05 -6.67 -15.08
CA HIS A 105 -18.81 -5.81 -16.24
C HIS A 105 -17.48 -6.16 -16.93
N PRO A 106 -17.32 -7.41 -17.40
CA PRO A 106 -16.05 -7.89 -17.95
C PRO A 106 -15.66 -7.24 -19.29
N ASP A 107 -16.59 -6.50 -19.89
CA ASP A 107 -16.43 -5.79 -21.15
C ASP A 107 -15.92 -4.35 -20.99
N LEU A 108 -15.63 -3.92 -19.75
CA LEU A 108 -14.94 -2.68 -19.44
C LEU A 108 -13.43 -2.92 -19.33
N SER A 109 -12.64 -1.90 -19.63
CA SER A 109 -11.20 -1.93 -19.32
C SER A 109 -10.94 -1.29 -17.97
N TYR A 110 -10.11 -1.94 -17.16
CA TYR A 110 -9.75 -1.51 -15.80
C TYR A 110 -8.26 -1.21 -15.77
N TYR A 111 -7.88 -0.11 -15.13
CA TYR A 111 -6.48 0.33 -15.02
C TYR A 111 -6.16 0.67 -13.57
N ASP A 112 -4.95 0.32 -13.15
CA ASP A 112 -4.41 0.52 -11.80
C ASP A 112 -5.26 -0.12 -10.68
N CYS A 113 -6.12 -1.08 -11.03
CA CYS A 113 -7.04 -1.75 -10.10
C CYS A 113 -6.40 -2.95 -9.38
N ASP A 114 -5.26 -3.43 -9.87
CA ASP A 114 -4.58 -4.66 -9.46
C ASP A 114 -3.18 -4.40 -8.87
N ILE A 115 -2.75 -3.14 -8.81
CA ILE A 115 -1.49 -2.75 -8.19
C ILE A 115 -1.64 -2.80 -6.67
N PRO A 116 -0.79 -3.54 -5.92
CA PRO A 116 -0.72 -3.50 -4.46
C PRO A 116 -0.62 -2.07 -3.91
N PHE A 117 -1.43 -1.71 -2.92
CA PHE A 117 -1.52 -0.32 -2.43
C PHE A 117 -0.21 0.21 -1.87
N GLU A 118 0.53 -0.63 -1.17
CA GLU A 118 1.89 -0.34 -0.68
C GLU A 118 2.88 -0.11 -1.82
N GLN A 119 2.78 -0.87 -2.92
CA GLN A 119 3.62 -0.63 -4.09
C GLN A 119 3.24 0.67 -4.77
N PHE A 120 1.94 0.93 -4.94
CA PHE A 120 1.48 2.15 -5.57
C PHE A 120 1.84 3.40 -4.76
N PHE A 121 1.76 3.33 -3.43
CA PHE A 121 2.26 4.36 -2.54
C PHE A 121 3.76 4.58 -2.72
N GLY A 122 4.54 3.50 -2.71
CA GLY A 122 5.99 3.55 -2.90
C GLY A 122 6.39 4.25 -4.21
N TYR A 123 5.80 3.82 -5.35
CA TYR A 123 6.08 4.42 -6.65
C TYR A 123 5.73 5.91 -6.72
N LYS A 124 4.60 6.31 -6.12
CA LYS A 124 4.15 7.70 -6.14
C LYS A 124 5.02 8.62 -5.28
N HIS A 125 5.54 8.10 -4.17
CA HIS A 125 6.27 8.89 -3.18
C HIS A 125 7.79 8.65 -3.22
N ASN A 126 8.28 7.84 -4.16
CA ASN A 126 9.67 7.38 -4.23
C ASN A 126 10.14 6.75 -2.91
N LEU A 127 9.23 6.06 -2.22
CA LEU A 127 9.51 5.35 -0.98
C LEU A 127 9.67 3.86 -1.28
N PHE A 128 10.66 3.25 -0.65
CA PHE A 128 10.95 1.83 -0.77
C PHE A 128 11.35 1.26 0.60
N PRO A 129 11.15 -0.04 0.84
CA PRO A 129 11.56 -0.66 2.09
C PRO A 129 13.04 -0.36 2.37
N SER A 130 13.34 -0.06 3.63
CA SER A 130 14.67 0.32 4.12
C SER A 130 15.26 1.65 3.69
N VAL A 131 14.50 2.47 2.94
CA VAL A 131 14.96 3.83 2.60
C VAL A 131 15.17 4.66 3.86
N ARG A 132 16.29 5.37 3.91
CA ARG A 132 16.48 6.43 4.90
C ARG A 132 15.62 7.62 4.51
N CYS A 133 14.86 8.15 5.45
CA CYS A 133 13.91 9.22 5.19
C CYS A 133 13.95 10.28 6.29
N ARG A 134 13.53 11.49 5.91
CA ARG A 134 13.14 12.56 6.84
C ARG A 134 11.62 12.53 6.95
N PHE A 135 11.11 12.52 8.17
CA PHE A 135 9.68 12.45 8.41
C PHE A 135 9.23 13.41 9.51
N ARG A 136 8.00 13.91 9.35
CA ARG A 136 7.35 14.85 10.27
C ARG A 136 6.01 14.29 10.67
N TYR A 137 5.69 14.38 11.96
CA TYR A 137 4.48 13.76 12.51
C TYR A 137 3.87 14.54 13.67
N GLU A 138 2.61 14.24 13.98
CA GLU A 138 1.86 14.78 15.12
C GLU A 138 1.01 13.68 15.75
N GLY A 139 1.31 13.32 17.00
CA GLY A 139 0.72 12.13 17.62
C GLY A 139 1.09 10.88 16.82
N GLU A 140 0.08 10.16 16.35
CA GLU A 140 0.25 9.00 15.46
C GLU A 140 0.17 9.35 13.97
N ASN A 141 -0.10 10.61 13.62
CA ASN A 141 -0.30 11.02 12.22
C ASN A 141 1.03 11.38 11.57
N LEU A 142 1.39 10.64 10.51
CA LEU A 142 2.47 10.99 9.61
C LEU A 142 1.99 12.11 8.67
N LEU A 143 2.68 13.24 8.73
CA LEU A 143 2.38 14.42 7.92
C LEU A 143 3.19 14.42 6.63
N GLU A 144 4.49 14.12 6.72
CA GLU A 144 5.43 14.07 5.60
C GLU A 144 6.45 12.95 5.81
N CYS A 145 6.86 12.30 4.73
CA CYS A 145 7.95 11.33 4.69
C CYS A 145 8.65 11.46 3.35
N GLU A 146 9.89 11.93 3.37
CA GLU A 146 10.71 12.21 2.21
C GLU A 146 11.91 11.27 2.20
N PRO A 147 12.15 10.52 1.11
CA PRO A 147 13.36 9.73 0.99
C PRO A 147 14.59 10.65 0.95
N LEU A 148 15.64 10.25 1.66
CA LEU A 148 16.96 10.91 1.63
C LEU A 148 17.92 10.22 0.65
N GLU A 149 17.44 9.20 -0.03
CA GLU A 149 18.19 8.31 -0.90
C GLU A 149 17.40 8.09 -2.20
N GLU A 150 18.11 7.76 -3.27
CA GLU A 150 17.51 7.46 -4.57
C GLU A 150 17.56 5.96 -4.86
N THR A 151 16.61 5.45 -5.64
CA THR A 151 16.54 4.01 -5.98
C THR A 151 17.76 3.50 -6.76
N GLY A 152 18.56 4.39 -7.34
CA GLY A 152 19.80 4.07 -8.05
C GLY A 152 21.06 4.10 -7.18
N ASP A 153 20.96 4.50 -5.92
CA ASP A 153 22.10 4.52 -5.01
C ASP A 153 22.61 3.08 -4.79
N THR A 154 23.90 2.96 -4.52
CA THR A 154 24.56 1.65 -4.32
C THR A 154 25.22 1.52 -2.96
N ASN A 155 25.21 2.59 -2.17
CA ASN A 155 25.84 2.66 -0.86
C ASN A 155 24.86 3.28 0.13
N TYR A 156 24.29 2.44 0.98
CA TYR A 156 23.27 2.83 1.95
C TYR A 156 23.76 2.54 3.38
N PRO A 157 23.46 3.43 4.35
CA PRO A 157 23.67 3.13 5.75
C PRO A 157 22.77 1.97 6.17
N ALA A 158 23.36 0.98 6.84
CA ALA A 158 22.61 -0.17 7.35
C ALA A 158 21.54 0.29 8.37
N MET A 159 20.33 -0.23 8.22
CA MET A 159 19.26 -0.04 9.19
C MET A 159 19.59 -0.78 10.49
N PRO A 160 19.42 -0.17 11.68
CA PRO A 160 19.71 -0.82 12.96
C PRO A 160 18.61 -1.82 13.35
N LEU A 161 18.59 -2.96 12.66
CA LEU A 161 17.65 -4.05 12.89
C LEU A 161 18.00 -4.81 14.17
N ARG A 162 16.97 -5.17 14.95
CA ARG A 162 17.08 -6.18 16.01
C ARG A 162 16.60 -7.50 15.44
N VAL A 163 17.48 -8.50 15.39
CA VAL A 163 17.17 -9.80 14.80
C VAL A 163 16.77 -10.77 15.91
N ALA A 164 15.73 -11.55 15.67
CA ALA A 164 15.38 -12.69 16.51
C ALA A 164 15.27 -13.95 15.65
N GLN A 165 15.76 -15.07 16.18
CA GLN A 165 15.71 -16.38 15.56
C GLN A 165 14.64 -17.22 16.26
N LEU A 166 13.66 -17.68 15.50
CA LEU A 166 12.60 -18.56 15.98
C LEU A 166 12.91 -20.00 15.53
N HIS A 167 13.04 -20.90 16.50
CA HIS A 167 13.25 -22.33 16.28
C HIS A 167 12.04 -23.10 16.79
N GLY A 168 11.59 -24.11 16.05
CA GLY A 168 10.48 -24.94 16.50
C GLY A 168 10.51 -26.34 15.93
N GLU A 169 9.89 -27.26 16.66
CA GLU A 169 9.62 -28.62 16.24
C GLU A 169 8.11 -28.85 16.32
N ALA A 170 7.52 -29.31 15.22
CA ALA A 170 6.09 -29.55 15.13
C ALA A 170 5.80 -30.78 14.26
N TYR A 171 4.69 -31.44 14.56
CA TYR A 171 4.01 -32.32 13.62
C TYR A 171 2.94 -31.50 12.89
N LEU A 172 3.08 -31.35 11.58
CA LEU A 172 2.15 -30.59 10.75
C LEU A 172 1.36 -31.56 9.86
N ASP A 173 0.16 -31.95 10.31
CA ASP A 173 -0.87 -32.56 9.47
C ASP A 173 -2.00 -31.52 9.23
N PRO A 174 -2.53 -31.39 8.00
CA PRO A 174 -3.58 -30.41 7.66
C PRO A 174 -4.83 -30.46 8.55
N ARG A 175 -5.09 -31.59 9.23
CA ARG A 175 -6.22 -31.82 10.12
C ARG A 175 -5.82 -31.81 11.60
N ARG A 176 -4.53 -31.98 11.90
CA ARG A 176 -3.96 -31.99 13.26
C ARG A 176 -2.53 -31.47 13.25
N ALA A 177 -2.35 -30.20 13.62
CA ALA A 177 -1.04 -29.67 13.93
C ALA A 177 -0.78 -29.80 15.44
N SER A 178 0.40 -30.28 15.82
CA SER A 178 0.90 -30.20 17.20
C SER A 178 2.29 -29.58 17.22
N LEU A 179 2.44 -28.50 17.98
CA LEU A 179 3.71 -27.86 18.26
C LEU A 179 4.33 -28.57 19.46
N HIS A 180 5.48 -29.22 19.26
CA HIS A 180 6.21 -29.92 20.32
C HIS A 180 7.18 -28.98 21.05
N TYR A 181 7.79 -28.08 20.28
CA TYR A 181 8.80 -27.16 20.78
C TYR A 181 8.76 -25.85 19.99
N LEU A 182 8.96 -24.75 20.70
CA LEU A 182 9.17 -23.43 20.11
C LEU A 182 10.09 -22.62 21.03
N ALA A 183 11.14 -22.05 20.48
CA ALA A 183 12.07 -21.18 21.17
C ALA A 183 12.37 -19.94 20.33
N LEU A 184 12.51 -18.82 21.02
CA LEU A 184 12.90 -17.54 20.45
C LEU A 184 14.25 -17.15 21.06
N GLN A 185 15.24 -16.88 20.21
CA GLN A 185 16.54 -16.38 20.60
C GLN A 185 16.74 -15.00 19.98
N MET A 186 17.00 -13.98 20.79
CA MET A 186 17.43 -12.68 20.27
C MET A 186 18.87 -12.80 19.78
N GLY A 187 19.16 -12.27 18.59
CA GLY A 187 20.53 -12.11 18.11
C GLY A 187 21.26 -11.04 18.92
N ASP A 188 22.58 -11.15 19.01
CA ASP A 188 23.41 -10.10 19.59
C ASP A 188 23.32 -8.85 18.70
N ALA A 189 23.08 -7.69 19.32
CA ALA A 189 22.90 -6.40 18.65
C ALA A 189 24.22 -5.83 18.10
#